data_AF-A0A0S6U5C3-F1
#
_entry.id   AF-A0A0S6U5C3-F1
#
_cell.length_a   1.000
_cell.length_b   1.000
_cell.length_c   1.000
_cell.angle_alpha   90.00
_cell.angle_beta   90.00
_cell.angle_gamma   90.00
#
_symmetry.space_group_name_H-M   'P 1'
#
loop_
_entity.id
_entity.type
_entity.pdbx_description
1 polymer ?
#
loop_
_entity_poly.entity_id
_entity_poly.type
_entity_poly.pdbx_seq_one_letter_code
_entity_poly.pdbx_strand_id
1 'polypeptide(L)'
;MLQKILNFELQPKYRLQLEFKKSGKTYRVITYVPDFLIYHFNTTEELIDVKGMITQQGEMRNKIFDYNYPGLKLDVWRKYDVGK
;
A
#
# COMPACT_ATOMS: atom_id res chain seq x y z
N MET A 1 21.30 0.05 -13.36
CA MET A 1 21.17 1.52 -13.33
C MET A 1 20.79 1.93 -11.92
N LEU A 2 21.46 2.91 -11.32
CA LEU A 2 21.06 3.47 -10.02
C LEU A 2 19.67 4.10 -10.18
N GLN A 3 18.68 3.57 -9.45
CA GLN A 3 17.37 4.21 -9.39
C GLN A 3 17.52 5.51 -8.59
N LYS A 4 17.31 6.65 -9.26
CA LYS A 4 17.35 7.96 -8.62
C LYS A 4 15.95 8.30 -8.11
N ILE A 5 15.85 8.63 -6.83
CA ILE A 5 14.62 9.09 -6.20
C ILE A 5 14.51 10.60 -6.39
N LEU A 6 13.37 11.07 -6.90
CA LEU A 6 13.06 12.49 -7.04
C LEU A 6 12.49 13.06 -5.75
N ASN A 7 11.50 12.37 -5.16
CA ASN A 7 10.83 12.78 -3.93
C ASN A 7 10.14 11.59 -3.24
N PHE A 8 9.63 11.79 -2.04
CA PHE A 8 8.76 10.83 -1.37
C PHE A 8 7.69 11.49 -0.48
N GLU A 9 6.64 10.74 -0.19
CA GLU A 9 5.64 11.05 0.82
C GLU A 9 5.62 9.99 1.92
N LEU A 10 5.31 10.42 3.14
CA LEU A 10 5.13 9.54 4.30
C LEU A 10 3.66 9.19 4.47
N GLN A 11 3.39 7.90 4.63
CA GLN A 11 2.07 7.38 5.04
C GLN A 11 0.88 7.91 4.21
N PRO A 12 0.95 7.84 2.86
CA PRO A 12 -0.18 8.21 2.01
C PRO A 12 -1.40 7.33 2.33
N LYS A 13 -2.61 7.87 2.20
CA LYS A 13 -3.85 7.18 2.59
C LYS A 13 -4.66 6.78 1.38
N TYR A 14 -4.91 5.49 1.24
CA TYR A 14 -5.73 4.91 0.18
C TYR A 14 -6.99 4.28 0.75
N ARG A 15 -8.11 4.43 0.06
CA ARG A 15 -9.39 3.91 0.50
C ARG A 15 -9.66 2.55 -0.13
N LEU A 16 -9.76 1.51 0.70
CA LEU A 16 -10.08 0.16 0.24
C LEU A 16 -11.59 -0.09 0.18
N GLN A 17 -12.32 0.45 1.16
CA GLN A 17 -13.76 0.29 1.26
C GLN A 17 -14.39 1.55 1.83
N LEU A 18 -15.41 2.07 1.13
CA LEU A 18 -16.22 3.19 1.62
C LEU A 18 -16.99 2.80 2.89
N GLU A 19 -17.33 3.80 3.69
CA GLU A 19 -18.27 3.56 4.78
C GLU A 19 -19.64 3.16 4.22
N PHE A 20 -20.36 2.31 4.93
CA PHE A 20 -21.72 1.92 4.56
C PHE A 20 -22.52 1.52 5.79
N LYS A 21 -23.85 1.54 5.66
CA LYS A 21 -24.77 1.04 6.68
C LYS A 21 -25.42 -0.24 6.21
N LYS A 22 -25.47 -1.26 7.06
CA LYS A 22 -26.18 -2.52 6.81
C LYS A 22 -26.81 -3.00 8.10
N SER A 23 -28.12 -3.31 8.06
CA SER A 23 -28.89 -3.80 9.21
C SER A 23 -28.76 -2.90 10.45
N GLY A 24 -28.88 -1.58 10.26
CA GLY A 24 -28.76 -0.60 11.35
C GLY A 24 -27.34 -0.38 11.89
N LYS A 25 -26.35 -1.14 11.43
CA LYS A 25 -24.94 -1.02 11.83
C LYS A 25 -24.15 -0.18 10.82
N THR A 26 -23.35 0.76 11.33
CA THR A 26 -22.37 1.50 10.53
C THR A 26 -21.07 0.72 10.44
N TYR A 27 -20.61 0.47 9.21
CA TYR A 27 -19.31 -0.10 8.89
C TYR A 27 -18.39 1.04 8.47
N ARG A 28 -17.31 1.24 9.24
CA ARG A 28 -16.37 2.33 9.01
C ARG A 28 -15.55 2.09 7.74
N VAL A 29 -15.04 3.18 7.17
CA VAL A 29 -14.08 3.15 6.07
C VAL A 29 -12.90 2.23 6.41
N ILE A 30 -12.44 1.47 5.42
CA ILE A 30 -11.17 0.73 5.49
C ILE A 30 -10.17 1.46 4.61
N THR A 31 -9.03 1.82 5.21
CA THR A 31 -7.92 2.45 4.50
C THR A 31 -6.69 1.56 4.51
N TYR A 32 -5.92 1.62 3.43
CA TYR A 32 -4.56 1.13 3.35
C TYR A 32 -3.61 2.32 3.46
N VAL A 33 -2.56 2.17 4.25
CA VAL A 33 -1.59 3.23 4.56
C VAL A 33 -0.20 2.60 4.48
N PRO A 34 0.42 2.55 3.29
CA PRO A 34 1.81 2.11 3.15
C PRO A 34 2.74 3.12 3.80
N ASP A 35 3.98 2.72 4.10
CA ASP A 35 4.91 3.60 4.80
C ASP A 35 5.40 4.77 3.93
N PHE A 36 5.61 4.51 2.62
CA PHE A 36 6.12 5.50 1.68
C PHE A 36 5.43 5.45 0.31
N LEU A 37 5.33 6.61 -0.34
CA LEU A 37 5.17 6.74 -1.79
C LEU A 37 6.43 7.39 -2.35
N ILE A 38 7.08 6.74 -3.31
CA ILE A 38 8.32 7.19 -3.93
C ILE A 38 8.03 7.68 -5.34
N TYR A 39 8.53 8.86 -5.66
CA TYR A 39 8.52 9.43 -6.99
C TYR A 39 9.89 9.26 -7.64
N HIS A 40 9.92 8.69 -8.84
CA HIS A 40 11.16 8.47 -9.60
C HIS A 40 11.33 9.52 -10.70
N PHE A 41 12.58 9.73 -11.14
CA PHE A 41 12.88 10.68 -12.22
C PHE A 41 12.29 10.28 -13.59
N ASN A 42 12.02 8.99 -13.81
CA ASN A 42 11.34 8.48 -15.00
C ASN A 42 9.80 8.59 -14.87
N THR A 43 9.31 9.43 -13.95
CA THR A 43 7.91 9.71 -13.66
C THR A 43 7.09 8.52 -13.16
N THR A 44 7.72 7.38 -12.83
CA THR A 44 7.02 6.27 -12.19
C THR A 44 6.88 6.48 -10.70
N GLU A 45 5.86 5.85 -10.13
CA GLU A 45 5.56 5.86 -8.70
C GLU A 45 5.64 4.44 -8.15
N GLU A 46 6.13 4.30 -6.92
CA GLU A 46 6.05 3.04 -6.18
C GLU A 46 5.68 3.28 -4.71
N LEU A 47 4.81 2.44 -4.19
CA LEU A 47 4.43 2.42 -2.79
C LEU A 47 5.24 1.36 -2.08
N ILE A 48 5.88 1.73 -0.97
CA ILE A 48 6.68 0.81 -0.17
C ILE A 48 6.00 0.63 1.19
N ASP A 49 5.75 -0.62 1.55
CA ASP A 49 5.19 -1.01 2.84
C ASP A 49 6.12 -1.98 3.55
N VAL A 50 6.76 -1.54 4.62
CA VAL A 50 7.75 -2.34 5.35
C VAL A 50 7.06 -3.13 6.44
N LYS A 51 7.24 -4.45 6.44
CA LYS A 51 6.61 -5.35 7.40
C LYS A 51 7.59 -6.39 7.91
N GLY A 52 7.60 -6.59 9.23
CA GLY A 52 8.36 -7.70 9.83
C GLY A 52 7.75 -9.07 9.47
N MET A 53 6.43 -9.19 9.64
CA MET A 53 5.63 -10.37 9.31
C MET A 53 4.30 -9.92 8.71
N ILE A 54 3.92 -10.48 7.57
CA ILE A 54 2.60 -10.22 6.98
C ILE A 54 1.54 -11.05 7.70
N THR A 55 0.40 -10.42 7.99
CA THR A 55 -0.76 -11.11 8.57
C THR A 55 -1.79 -11.38 7.47
N GLN A 56 -2.70 -12.34 7.68
CA GLN A 56 -3.79 -12.63 6.75
C GLN A 56 -4.65 -11.39 6.44
N GLN A 57 -4.86 -10.51 7.44
CA GLN A 57 -5.55 -9.24 7.23
C GLN A 57 -4.74 -8.28 6.33
N GLY A 58 -3.41 -8.27 6.48
CA GLY A 58 -2.51 -7.52 5.59
C GLY A 58 -2.58 -8.03 4.16
N GLU A 59 -2.49 -9.34 3.94
CA GLU A 59 -2.61 -9.94 2.61
C GLU A 59 -3.94 -9.59 1.94
N MET A 60 -5.05 -9.67 2.69
CA MET A 60 -6.36 -9.28 2.18
C MET A 60 -6.40 -7.79 1.80
N ARG A 61 -5.83 -6.91 2.62
CA ARG A 61 -5.78 -5.47 2.31
C ARG A 61 -4.95 -5.17 1.06
N ASN A 62 -3.81 -5.85 0.90
CA ASN A 62 -2.96 -5.71 -0.30
C ASN A 62 -3.72 -6.17 -1.54
N LYS A 63 -4.41 -7.32 -1.47
CA LYS A 63 -5.22 -7.81 -2.59
C LYS A 63 -6.35 -6.84 -2.98
N ILE A 64 -7.02 -6.24 -2.00
CA ILE A 64 -8.07 -5.22 -2.26
C ILE A 64 -7.44 -3.94 -2.83
N PHE A 65 -6.25 -3.57 -2.33
CA PHE A 65 -5.50 -2.43 -2.85
C PHE A 65 -5.18 -2.61 -4.33
N ASP A 66 -4.53 -3.72 -4.72
CA ASP A 66 -4.14 -4.00 -6.10
C ASP A 66 -5.35 -4.04 -7.04
N TYR A 67 -6.48 -4.55 -6.56
CA TYR A 67 -7.74 -4.54 -7.31
C TYR A 67 -8.30 -3.12 -7.52
N ASN A 68 -8.28 -2.28 -6.49
CA ASN A 68 -8.83 -0.92 -6.56
C ASN A 68 -7.89 0.07 -7.28
N TYR A 69 -6.59 -0.18 -7.26
CA TYR A 69 -5.55 0.72 -7.76
C TYR A 69 -4.57 0.02 -8.71
N PRO A 70 -5.04 -0.54 -9.85
CA PRO A 70 -4.23 -1.38 -10.72
C PRO A 70 -3.05 -0.67 -11.41
N GLY A 71 -3.04 0.68 -11.40
CA GLY A 71 -1.95 1.49 -11.95
C GLY A 71 -0.83 1.82 -10.96
N LEU A 72 -1.00 1.49 -9.67
CA LEU A 72 0.00 1.77 -8.64
C LEU A 72 0.78 0.50 -8.32
N LYS A 73 2.10 0.61 -8.28
CA LYS A 73 2.98 -0.49 -7.87
C LYS A 73 3.09 -0.49 -6.34
N LEU A 74 2.67 -1.58 -5.69
CA LEU A 74 2.84 -1.80 -4.25
C LEU A 74 3.93 -2.84 -3.99
N ASP A 75 5.03 -2.43 -3.37
CA ASP A 75 6.11 -3.30 -2.93
C ASP A 75 6.09 -3.47 -1.41
N VAL A 76 5.79 -4.70 -0.98
CA VAL A 76 5.77 -5.05 0.46
C VAL A 76 7.10 -5.63 0.85
N TRP A 77 7.94 -4.85 1.54
CA TRP A 77 9.28 -5.26 1.92
C TRP A 77 9.26 -6.02 3.24
N ARG A 78 9.74 -7.26 3.22
CA ARG A 78 9.74 -8.13 4.40
C ARG A 78 11.15 -8.29 4.95
N LYS A 79 11.26 -8.45 6.27
CA LYS A 79 12.55 -8.67 6.94
C LYS A 79 13.35 -9.86 6.35
N TYR A 80 12.66 -10.84 5.77
CA TYR A 80 13.27 -12.03 5.15
C TYR A 80 13.51 -11.91 3.63
N ASP A 81 13.13 -10.80 2.99
CA ASP A 81 13.37 -10.58 1.56
C ASP A 81 14.74 -9.92 1.29
N VAL A 82 15.49 -9.58 2.35
CA VAL A 82 16.87 -9.09 2.26
C VAL A 82 17.83 -10.29 2.31
N GLY A 83 17.97 -11.00 1.19
CA GLY A 83 19.04 -11.98 0.98
C GLY A 83 18.61 -13.43 0.76
N LYS A 84 18.27 -13.74 -0.49
CA LYS A 84 18.78 -14.91 -1.21
C LYS A 84 19.31 -14.46 -2.56
#